data_AF-A0A952FFL7-F1
#
_entry.id   AF-A0A952FFL7-F1
#
_cell.length_a   1.000
_cell.length_b   1.000
_cell.length_c   1.000
_cell.angle_alpha   90.00
_cell.angle_beta   90.00
_cell.angle_gamma   90.00
#
_symmetry.space_group_name_H-M   'P 1'
#
loop_
_entity.id
_entity.type
_entity.pdbx_description
1 polymer ?
#
loop_
_entity_poly.entity_id
_entity_poly.type
_entity_poly.pdbx_seq_one_letter_code
_entity_poly.pdbx_strand_id
1 'polypeptide(L)'
;MTHPTPYPRDLRGYGRNPPHAQWPGNARVAVQFVLNYEEGGENCVLHGDAGSEQFLSEMANPPAFAARHLSMESIYEYGSRVGVWRLLREFERRGLPLTVFGVGMALERSPEVAAAFVEAGHEIACHGWRWISYQAMDEATERAHLQAALESFQRVIGQRPAGWYTGRDSPATRRLVADAGGFEYDSDYYGDDLPFWLQVRRTDGALAPHLVVP
;
A
#
# COMPACT_ATOMS: atom_id res chain seq x y z
N MET A 1 -10.93 -7.73 -39.95
CA MET A 1 -11.91 -7.28 -38.94
C MET A 1 -11.22 -7.40 -37.59
N THR A 2 -10.92 -6.28 -36.94
CA THR A 2 -10.35 -6.30 -35.58
C THR A 2 -11.48 -6.72 -34.64
N HIS A 3 -11.36 -7.90 -34.05
CA HIS A 3 -12.27 -8.28 -32.97
C HIS A 3 -12.16 -7.24 -31.85
N PRO A 4 -13.27 -6.70 -31.33
CA PRO A 4 -13.21 -5.79 -30.19
C PRO A 4 -12.54 -6.53 -29.03
N THR A 5 -11.54 -5.89 -28.41
CA THR A 5 -10.89 -6.41 -27.22
C THR A 5 -11.96 -6.68 -26.16
N PRO A 6 -11.99 -7.87 -25.53
CA PRO A 6 -12.98 -8.17 -24.50
C PRO A 6 -12.90 -7.14 -23.36
N TYR A 7 -14.05 -6.80 -22.79
CA TYR A 7 -14.16 -5.81 -21.73
C TYR A 7 -13.35 -6.24 -20.48
N PRO A 8 -12.35 -5.46 -20.02
CA PRO A 8 -11.34 -5.93 -19.07
C PRO A 8 -11.76 -5.78 -17.59
N ARG A 9 -13.03 -5.51 -17.30
CA ARG A 9 -13.54 -5.32 -15.93
C ARG A 9 -14.59 -6.38 -15.61
N ASP A 10 -14.43 -7.04 -14.47
CA ASP A 10 -15.48 -7.89 -13.91
C ASP A 10 -16.45 -7.02 -13.09
N LEU A 11 -17.66 -6.81 -13.64
CA LEU A 11 -18.76 -6.11 -12.94
C LEU A 11 -19.70 -7.09 -12.25
N ARG A 12 -19.48 -8.39 -12.39
CA ARG A 12 -20.35 -9.43 -11.85
C ARG A 12 -19.87 -9.84 -10.46
N GLY A 13 -18.56 -10.02 -10.29
CA GLY A 13 -17.96 -10.58 -9.07
C GLY A 13 -18.68 -11.88 -8.67
N TYR A 14 -18.95 -12.04 -7.38
CA TYR A 14 -19.74 -13.17 -6.89
C TYR A 14 -21.25 -13.09 -7.22
N GLY A 15 -21.75 -11.92 -7.59
CA GLY A 15 -23.17 -11.68 -7.85
C GLY A 15 -24.04 -11.92 -6.60
N ARG A 16 -25.26 -12.45 -6.81
CA ARG A 16 -26.27 -12.60 -5.74
C ARG A 16 -25.87 -13.55 -4.60
N ASN A 17 -24.94 -14.48 -4.86
CA ASN A 17 -24.65 -15.59 -3.96
C ASN A 17 -23.13 -15.66 -3.65
N PRO A 18 -22.59 -14.76 -2.81
CA PRO A 18 -21.20 -14.82 -2.38
C PRO A 18 -20.89 -16.11 -1.62
N PRO A 19 -19.65 -16.62 -1.71
CA PRO A 19 -19.25 -17.80 -0.98
C PRO A 19 -19.29 -17.53 0.54
N HIS A 20 -19.60 -18.56 1.31
CA HIS A 20 -19.45 -18.48 2.76
C HIS A 20 -17.96 -18.58 3.10
N ALA A 21 -17.39 -17.52 3.68
CA ALA A 21 -15.95 -17.41 3.92
C ALA A 21 -15.38 -18.39 4.97
N GLN A 22 -16.25 -18.93 5.84
CA GLN A 22 -15.87 -19.92 6.86
C GLN A 22 -14.72 -19.42 7.76
N TRP A 23 -14.83 -18.19 8.26
CA TRP A 23 -13.81 -17.58 9.10
C TRP A 23 -13.50 -18.42 10.35
N PRO A 24 -12.24 -18.39 10.83
CA PRO A 24 -11.83 -19.10 12.05
C PRO A 24 -12.76 -18.82 13.23
N GLY A 25 -13.02 -19.85 14.04
CA GLY A 25 -13.92 -19.73 15.19
C GLY A 25 -15.39 -19.44 14.83
N ASN A 26 -15.79 -19.67 13.58
CA ASN A 26 -17.12 -19.33 13.07
C ASN A 26 -17.46 -17.84 13.24
N ALA A 27 -16.45 -16.97 13.09
CA ALA A 27 -16.63 -15.53 13.16
C ALA A 27 -17.62 -15.05 12.09
N ARG A 28 -18.54 -14.16 12.47
CA ARG A 28 -19.55 -13.60 11.56
C ARG A 28 -18.97 -12.54 10.61
N VAL A 29 -17.84 -11.95 11.00
CA VAL A 29 -17.11 -10.92 10.26
C VAL A 29 -15.64 -11.04 10.63
N ALA A 30 -14.77 -10.82 9.64
CA ALA A 30 -13.35 -10.58 9.87
C ALA A 30 -13.13 -9.07 9.84
N VAL A 31 -12.49 -8.52 10.88
CA VAL A 31 -12.11 -7.11 10.93
C VAL A 31 -10.59 -7.05 10.81
N GLN A 32 -10.10 -6.36 9.77
CA GLN A 32 -8.69 -6.15 9.52
C GLN A 32 -8.42 -4.65 9.67
N PHE A 33 -7.52 -4.28 10.59
CA PHE A 33 -7.15 -2.89 10.82
C PHE A 33 -5.89 -2.55 10.03
N VAL A 34 -5.95 -1.50 9.21
CA VAL A 34 -4.79 -0.97 8.50
C VAL A 34 -4.28 0.29 9.20
N LEU A 35 -2.97 0.34 9.46
CA LEU A 35 -2.25 1.55 9.81
C LEU A 35 -1.31 1.92 8.66
N ASN A 36 -1.63 2.97 7.90
CA ASN A 36 -0.70 3.50 6.92
C ASN A 36 0.46 4.19 7.63
N TYR A 37 1.69 3.99 7.13
CA TYR A 37 2.87 4.70 7.57
C TYR A 37 3.56 5.32 6.35
N GLU A 38 3.29 6.60 6.15
CA GLU A 38 3.57 7.34 4.91
C GLU A 38 4.53 8.51 5.17
N GLU A 39 4.61 8.93 6.44
CA GLU A 39 5.29 10.13 6.90
C GLU A 39 6.81 10.04 6.75
N GLY A 40 7.35 10.90 5.88
CA GLY A 40 8.72 10.88 5.37
C GLY A 40 8.86 10.27 3.97
N GLY A 41 7.77 9.79 3.37
CA GLY A 41 7.72 9.23 2.01
C GLY A 41 6.86 10.02 1.01
N GLU A 42 6.13 11.03 1.49
CA GLU A 42 5.24 11.92 0.73
C GLU A 42 5.98 12.85 -0.26
N ASN A 43 5.24 13.66 -1.03
CA ASN A 43 5.86 14.63 -1.93
C ASN A 43 6.62 15.71 -1.16
N CYS A 44 7.92 15.82 -1.43
CA CYS A 44 8.77 16.88 -0.90
C CYS A 44 9.92 17.15 -1.86
N VAL A 45 10.28 18.43 -2.02
CA VAL A 45 11.46 18.81 -2.82
C VAL A 45 12.77 18.21 -2.26
N LEU A 46 12.80 17.85 -0.97
CA LEU A 46 13.93 17.13 -0.35
C LEU A 46 14.04 15.67 -0.80
N HIS A 47 12.95 15.11 -1.36
CA HIS A 47 12.89 13.75 -1.90
C HIS A 47 13.13 13.74 -3.43
N GLY A 48 13.35 14.92 -4.03
CA GLY A 48 13.53 15.09 -5.47
C GLY A 48 12.23 15.35 -6.26
N ASP A 49 11.11 15.57 -5.57
CA ASP A 49 9.84 15.84 -6.25
C ASP A 49 9.74 17.29 -6.73
N ALA A 50 8.90 17.53 -7.74
CA ALA A 50 8.73 18.85 -8.33
C ALA A 50 8.01 19.85 -7.40
N GLY A 51 7.30 19.37 -6.37
CA GLY A 51 6.65 20.24 -5.40
C GLY A 51 6.25 19.55 -4.09
N SER A 52 5.77 20.34 -3.15
CA SER A 52 5.29 19.89 -1.84
C SER A 52 3.98 19.09 -1.91
N GLU A 53 3.78 18.23 -0.92
CA GLU A 53 2.53 17.48 -0.73
C GLU A 53 1.29 18.36 -0.64
N GLN A 54 0.17 17.78 -1.08
CA GLN A 54 -1.15 18.41 -1.10
C GLN A 54 -2.24 17.54 -0.43
N PHE A 55 -2.00 16.24 -0.31
CA PHE A 55 -3.03 15.27 0.06
C PHE A 55 -2.98 14.91 1.56
N LEU A 56 -4.11 14.42 2.08
CA LEU A 56 -4.33 13.95 3.46
C LEU A 56 -3.61 14.77 4.55
N SER A 57 -3.98 16.05 4.66
CA SER A 57 -3.50 16.93 5.73
C SER A 57 -4.65 17.71 6.35
N GLU A 58 -4.39 18.42 7.44
CA GLU A 58 -5.34 19.35 8.07
C GLU A 58 -5.67 20.57 7.18
N MET A 59 -4.93 20.75 6.08
CA MET A 59 -5.15 21.82 5.13
C MET A 59 -6.14 21.36 4.06
N ALA A 60 -7.23 22.12 3.88
CA ALA A 60 -8.19 21.86 2.81
C ALA A 60 -7.61 22.28 1.44
N ASN A 61 -7.29 21.31 0.58
CA ASN A 61 -6.78 21.49 -0.79
C ASN A 61 -5.62 22.51 -0.92
N PRO A 62 -4.52 22.36 -0.16
CA PRO A 62 -3.38 23.25 -0.29
C PRO A 62 -2.76 23.14 -1.70
N PRO A 63 -2.26 24.24 -2.27
CA PRO A 63 -1.50 24.18 -3.52
C PRO A 63 -0.15 23.49 -3.30
N ALA A 64 0.39 22.87 -4.35
CA ALA A 64 1.78 22.44 -4.37
C ALA A 64 2.70 23.62 -4.65
N PHE A 65 3.83 23.68 -3.96
CA PHE A 65 4.87 24.67 -4.18
C PHE A 65 6.14 23.98 -4.68
N ALA A 66 6.84 24.57 -5.65
CA ALA A 66 8.19 24.14 -6.07
C ALA A 66 9.25 24.54 -5.01
N ALA A 67 8.93 24.34 -3.75
CA ALA A 67 9.70 24.66 -2.56
C ALA A 67 9.17 23.79 -1.40
N ARG A 68 9.85 23.88 -0.26
CA ARG A 68 9.35 23.30 0.98
C ARG A 68 8.07 24.00 1.43
N HIS A 69 7.10 23.21 1.88
CA HIS A 69 5.89 23.71 2.53
C HIS A 69 5.94 23.33 4.01
N LEU A 70 6.54 24.19 4.82
CA LEU A 70 6.89 23.85 6.21
C LEU A 70 5.70 23.43 7.07
N SER A 71 4.54 24.05 6.86
CA SER A 71 3.32 23.65 7.56
C SER A 71 2.88 22.23 7.19
N MET A 72 2.92 21.88 5.90
CA MET A 72 2.63 20.52 5.43
C MET A 72 3.61 19.51 6.01
N GLU A 73 4.92 19.80 5.96
CA GLU A 73 5.95 18.95 6.56
C GLU A 73 5.68 18.71 8.05
N SER A 74 5.36 19.76 8.82
CA SER A 74 5.08 19.61 10.26
C SER A 74 3.80 18.81 10.58
N ILE A 75 2.82 18.81 9.67
CA ILE A 75 1.61 17.97 9.79
C ILE A 75 1.99 16.51 9.64
N TYR A 76 2.79 16.18 8.62
CA TYR A 76 3.31 14.83 8.42
C TYR A 76 4.24 14.40 9.56
N GLU A 77 5.11 15.28 10.04
CA GLU A 77 5.96 15.00 11.21
C GLU A 77 5.15 14.62 12.46
N TYR A 78 3.91 15.11 12.63
CA TYR A 78 3.08 14.71 13.76
C TYR A 78 2.74 13.22 13.75
N GLY A 79 2.48 12.64 12.57
CA GLY A 79 2.16 11.22 12.40
C GLY A 79 3.29 10.33 12.91
N SER A 80 4.51 10.55 12.41
CA SER A 80 5.70 9.78 12.80
C SER A 80 6.19 10.08 14.23
N ARG A 81 6.06 11.32 14.71
CA ARG A 81 6.55 11.71 16.04
C ARG A 81 5.60 11.36 17.18
N VAL A 82 4.29 11.37 16.94
CA VAL A 82 3.27 11.33 18.00
C VAL A 82 2.12 10.38 17.67
N GLY A 83 1.57 10.48 16.46
CA GLY A 83 0.40 9.72 16.03
C GLY A 83 0.60 8.21 16.14
N VAL A 84 1.66 7.70 15.51
CA VAL A 84 1.99 6.27 15.46
C VAL A 84 2.08 5.64 16.85
N TRP A 85 2.80 6.27 17.79
CA TRP A 85 2.96 5.74 19.14
C TRP A 85 1.66 5.73 19.93
N ARG A 86 0.76 6.70 19.69
CA ARG A 86 -0.56 6.72 20.33
C ARG A 86 -1.41 5.55 19.85
N LEU A 87 -1.36 5.23 18.56
CA LEU A 87 -2.10 4.12 17.98
C LEU A 87 -1.52 2.77 18.44
N LEU A 88 -0.21 2.59 18.38
CA LEU A 88 0.44 1.35 18.83
C LEU A 88 0.11 1.02 20.28
N ARG A 89 0.17 2.00 21.20
CA ARG A 89 -0.24 1.80 22.60
C ARG A 89 -1.69 1.33 22.74
N GLU A 90 -2.59 1.79 21.87
CA GLU A 90 -4.00 1.41 21.96
C GLU A 90 -4.26 -0.02 21.47
N PHE A 91 -3.54 -0.45 20.42
CA PHE A 91 -3.59 -1.84 19.93
C PHE A 91 -2.93 -2.80 20.92
N GLU A 92 -1.76 -2.44 21.46
CA GLU A 92 -1.06 -3.19 22.50
C GLU A 92 -1.93 -3.36 23.75
N ARG A 93 -2.51 -2.27 24.28
CA ARG A 93 -3.40 -2.31 25.45
C ARG A 93 -4.60 -3.25 25.27
N ARG A 94 -5.05 -3.44 24.03
CA ARG A 94 -6.19 -4.31 23.70
C ARG A 94 -5.78 -5.72 23.26
N GLY A 95 -4.48 -5.97 23.07
CA GLY A 95 -3.98 -7.23 22.50
C GLY A 95 -4.53 -7.50 21.09
N LEU A 96 -4.68 -6.46 20.27
CA LEU A 96 -5.21 -6.57 18.91
C LEU A 96 -4.09 -6.45 17.87
N PRO A 97 -4.11 -7.27 16.80
CA PRO A 97 -3.20 -7.10 15.67
C PRO A 97 -3.69 -5.99 14.73
N LEU A 98 -2.76 -5.48 13.93
CA LEU A 98 -3.02 -4.65 12.75
C LEU A 98 -2.02 -5.04 11.64
N THR A 99 -2.32 -4.61 10.42
CA THR A 99 -1.37 -4.63 9.29
C THR A 99 -0.93 -3.20 9.02
N VAL A 100 0.39 -2.98 8.97
CA VAL A 100 0.98 -1.72 8.56
C VAL A 100 1.11 -1.68 7.05
N PHE A 101 0.59 -0.64 6.42
CA PHE A 101 0.90 -0.31 5.04
C PHE A 101 2.06 0.67 5.04
N GLY A 102 3.28 0.12 4.95
CA GLY A 102 4.52 0.86 5.16
C GLY A 102 5.16 1.31 3.86
N VAL A 103 5.34 2.63 3.70
CA VAL A 103 6.08 3.21 2.57
C VAL A 103 7.58 3.01 2.83
N GLY A 104 8.29 2.40 1.88
CA GLY A 104 9.70 2.03 2.06
C GLY A 104 10.59 3.21 2.51
N MET A 105 10.46 4.37 1.85
CA MET A 105 11.21 5.58 2.24
C MET A 105 10.87 6.06 3.66
N ALA A 106 9.59 5.99 4.08
CA ALA A 106 9.16 6.40 5.42
C ALA A 106 9.75 5.47 6.50
N LEU A 107 9.74 4.15 6.25
CA LEU A 107 10.33 3.15 7.14
C LEU A 107 11.84 3.35 7.29
N GLU A 108 12.56 3.68 6.21
CA GLU A 108 14.00 3.98 6.27
C GLU A 108 14.35 5.22 7.09
N ARG A 109 13.47 6.23 7.07
CA ARG A 109 13.66 7.44 7.88
C ARG A 109 13.34 7.23 9.36
N SER A 110 12.56 6.21 9.69
CA SER A 110 12.09 5.92 11.04
C SER A 110 12.33 4.46 11.44
N PRO A 111 13.60 3.99 11.47
CA PRO A 111 13.91 2.59 11.76
C PRO A 111 13.44 2.15 13.16
N GLU A 112 13.36 3.06 14.12
CA GLU A 112 12.80 2.79 15.46
C GLU A 112 11.31 2.43 15.40
N VAL A 113 10.53 3.15 14.59
CA VAL A 113 9.10 2.87 14.40
C VAL A 113 8.91 1.54 13.66
N ALA A 114 9.72 1.29 12.62
CA ALA A 114 9.70 0.02 11.90
C ALA A 114 10.03 -1.16 12.83
N ALA A 115 11.04 -1.01 13.70
CA ALA A 115 11.38 -2.02 14.70
C ALA A 115 10.23 -2.25 15.69
N ALA A 116 9.54 -1.20 16.14
CA ALA A 116 8.40 -1.32 17.02
C ALA A 116 7.22 -2.09 16.39
N PHE A 117 6.98 -1.91 15.08
CA PHE A 117 5.97 -2.71 14.36
C PHE A 117 6.33 -4.20 14.37
N VAL A 118 7.60 -4.55 14.12
CA VAL A 118 8.09 -5.93 14.14
C VAL A 118 8.03 -6.52 15.55
N GLU A 119 8.47 -5.77 16.57
CA GLU A 119 8.44 -6.20 17.97
C GLU A 119 7.02 -6.47 18.46
N ALA A 120 6.05 -5.65 18.06
CA ALA A 120 4.64 -5.83 18.36
C ALA A 120 3.97 -6.99 17.59
N GLY A 121 4.70 -7.63 16.66
CA GLY A 121 4.18 -8.73 15.85
C GLY A 121 3.13 -8.32 14.83
N HIS A 122 3.12 -7.05 14.42
CA HIS A 122 2.25 -6.58 13.35
C HIS A 122 2.79 -7.01 11.98
N GLU A 123 1.89 -7.33 11.05
CA GLU A 123 2.27 -7.49 9.65
C GLU A 123 2.72 -6.13 9.10
N ILE A 124 3.74 -6.11 8.24
CA ILE A 124 4.13 -4.92 7.49
C ILE A 124 4.04 -5.27 5.99
N ALA A 125 2.97 -4.82 5.35
CA ALA A 125 2.77 -4.92 3.91
C ALA A 125 3.41 -3.72 3.21
N CYS A 126 3.77 -3.90 1.94
CA CYS A 126 4.45 -2.88 1.16
C CYS A 126 3.47 -1.81 0.68
N HIS A 127 3.69 -0.56 1.08
CA HIS A 127 2.93 0.59 0.57
C HIS A 127 3.69 1.37 -0.53
N GLY A 128 4.46 0.63 -1.35
CA GLY A 128 5.36 1.21 -2.36
C GLY A 128 6.62 1.86 -1.78
N TRP A 129 7.49 2.36 -2.65
CA TRP A 129 8.73 3.06 -2.24
C TRP A 129 8.47 4.50 -1.82
N ARG A 130 7.56 5.17 -2.52
CA ARG A 130 7.15 6.56 -2.34
C ARG A 130 5.64 6.64 -2.20
N TRP A 131 5.17 7.57 -1.38
CA TRP A 131 3.76 7.89 -1.28
C TRP A 131 3.39 9.03 -2.24
N ILE A 132 3.23 8.68 -3.52
CA ILE A 132 2.94 9.62 -4.61
C ILE A 132 1.88 9.03 -5.54
N SER A 133 1.39 9.81 -6.50
CA SER A 133 0.51 9.28 -7.55
C SER A 133 1.33 8.55 -8.61
N TYR A 134 1.01 7.28 -8.85
CA TYR A 134 1.62 6.47 -9.91
C TYR A 134 0.82 6.50 -11.22
N GLN A 135 -0.38 7.09 -11.22
CA GLN A 135 -1.32 7.10 -12.35
C GLN A 135 -0.69 7.47 -13.71
N ALA A 136 0.26 8.41 -13.71
CA ALA A 136 0.94 8.91 -14.90
C ALA A 136 2.45 8.56 -14.93
N MET A 137 2.91 7.72 -14.01
CA MET A 137 4.30 7.28 -13.96
C MET A 137 4.59 6.34 -15.14
N ASP A 138 5.78 6.47 -15.73
CA ASP A 138 6.21 5.48 -16.72
C ASP A 138 6.54 4.14 -16.03
N GLU A 139 6.28 3.05 -16.74
CA GLU A 139 6.41 1.70 -16.18
C GLU A 139 7.84 1.38 -15.70
N ALA A 140 8.87 1.94 -16.35
CA ALA A 140 10.26 1.66 -15.96
C ALA A 140 10.58 2.28 -14.60
N THR A 141 10.14 3.53 -14.37
CA THR A 141 10.26 4.20 -13.06
C THR A 141 9.43 3.50 -11.99
N GLU A 142 8.19 3.11 -12.28
CA GLU A 142 7.34 2.40 -11.31
C GLU A 142 7.94 1.04 -10.93
N ARG A 143 8.48 0.30 -11.91
CA ARG A 143 9.19 -0.96 -11.66
C ARG A 143 10.44 -0.74 -10.80
N ALA A 144 11.18 0.35 -11.02
CA ALA A 144 12.32 0.69 -10.18
C ALA A 144 11.90 1.03 -8.75
N HIS A 145 10.81 1.77 -8.57
CA HIS A 145 10.22 2.01 -7.24
C HIS A 145 9.77 0.72 -6.55
N LEU A 146 9.17 -0.23 -7.29
CA LEU A 146 8.83 -1.53 -6.72
C LEU A 146 10.06 -2.27 -6.19
N GLN A 147 11.17 -2.30 -6.96
CA GLN A 147 12.41 -2.93 -6.49
C GLN A 147 13.01 -2.18 -5.30
N ALA A 148 13.04 -0.85 -5.32
CA ALA A 148 13.53 -0.05 -4.20
C ALA A 148 12.74 -0.30 -2.91
N ALA A 149 11.41 -0.47 -3.01
CA ALA A 149 10.58 -0.82 -1.87
C ALA A 149 10.95 -2.19 -1.30
N LEU A 150 11.12 -3.20 -2.14
CA LEU A 150 11.51 -4.55 -1.71
C LEU A 150 12.89 -4.58 -1.05
N GLU A 151 13.86 -3.87 -1.62
CA GLU A 151 15.19 -3.72 -1.04
C GLU A 151 15.14 -3.00 0.31
N SER A 152 14.33 -1.96 0.42
CA SER A 152 14.11 -1.22 1.64
C SER A 152 13.55 -2.10 2.76
N PHE A 153 12.51 -2.89 2.47
CA PHE A 153 11.95 -3.84 3.43
C PHE A 153 12.99 -4.88 3.89
N GLN A 154 13.77 -5.42 2.96
CA GLN A 154 14.86 -6.33 3.31
C GLN A 154 15.92 -5.68 4.22
N ARG A 155 16.22 -4.38 4.02
CA ARG A 155 17.16 -3.63 4.87
C ARG A 155 16.60 -3.30 6.24
N VAL A 156 15.36 -2.82 6.31
CA VAL A 156 14.79 -2.24 7.54
C VAL A 156 14.22 -3.31 8.46
N ILE A 157 13.51 -4.29 7.92
CA ILE A 157 12.80 -5.31 8.71
C ILE A 157 13.30 -6.74 8.47
N GLY A 158 14.27 -6.91 7.58
CA GLY A 158 14.92 -8.21 7.31
C GLY A 158 14.05 -9.20 6.54
N GLN A 159 12.87 -8.79 6.07
CA GLN A 159 11.85 -9.67 5.50
C GLN A 159 11.27 -9.08 4.22
N ARG A 160 10.84 -9.96 3.31
CA ARG A 160 10.04 -9.57 2.14
C ARG A 160 8.57 -9.39 2.58
N PRO A 161 7.90 -8.30 2.18
CA PRO A 161 6.48 -8.12 2.47
C PRO A 161 5.62 -9.13 1.70
N ALA A 162 4.63 -9.70 2.37
CA ALA A 162 3.67 -10.62 1.75
C ALA A 162 2.56 -9.87 0.99
N GLY A 163 2.13 -8.70 1.50
CA GLY A 163 1.11 -7.85 0.87
C GLY A 163 1.68 -6.67 0.08
N TRP A 164 0.91 -6.19 -0.89
CA TRP A 164 1.16 -4.95 -1.63
C TRP A 164 -0.08 -4.05 -1.69
N TYR A 165 0.12 -2.75 -1.50
CA TYR A 165 -0.90 -1.72 -1.72
C TYR A 165 -0.22 -0.43 -2.21
N THR A 166 -0.71 0.21 -3.25
CA THR A 166 -0.17 1.48 -3.75
C THR A 166 -1.09 2.65 -3.41
N GLY A 167 -2.39 2.39 -3.36
CA GLY A 167 -3.44 3.38 -3.18
C GLY A 167 -3.68 4.18 -4.46
N ARG A 168 -2.81 5.15 -4.75
CA ARG A 168 -2.87 5.97 -5.98
C ARG A 168 -2.09 5.29 -7.10
N ASP A 169 -2.57 4.11 -7.47
CA ASP A 169 -1.95 3.18 -8.41
C ASP A 169 -1.91 3.69 -9.87
N SER A 170 -1.33 2.86 -10.74
CA SER A 170 -1.27 3.03 -12.18
C SER A 170 -1.98 1.85 -12.87
N PRO A 171 -2.31 1.97 -14.16
CA PRO A 171 -2.83 0.85 -14.95
C PRO A 171 -1.84 -0.33 -15.06
N ALA A 172 -0.56 -0.13 -14.74
CA ALA A 172 0.47 -1.15 -14.76
C ALA A 172 0.71 -1.81 -13.39
N THR A 173 0.38 -1.15 -12.28
CA THR A 173 0.75 -1.56 -10.92
C THR A 173 0.50 -3.04 -10.62
N ARG A 174 -0.74 -3.52 -10.74
CA ARG A 174 -1.06 -4.93 -10.45
C ARG A 174 -0.27 -5.91 -11.33
N ARG A 175 -0.02 -5.57 -12.60
CA ARG A 175 0.84 -6.39 -13.48
C ARG A 175 2.29 -6.38 -13.00
N LEU A 176 2.81 -5.25 -12.53
CA LEU A 176 4.16 -5.15 -11.97
C LEU A 176 4.33 -5.99 -10.70
N VAL A 177 3.33 -5.99 -9.82
CA VAL A 177 3.27 -6.86 -8.63
C VAL A 177 3.28 -8.33 -9.04
N ALA A 178 2.43 -8.72 -10.01
CA ALA A 178 2.39 -10.08 -10.54
C ALA A 178 3.67 -10.49 -11.29
N ASP A 179 4.33 -9.56 -11.98
CA ASP A 179 5.63 -9.78 -12.62
C ASP A 179 6.70 -10.13 -11.60
N ALA A 180 6.79 -9.31 -10.53
CA ALA A 180 7.76 -9.45 -9.46
C ALA A 180 7.57 -10.75 -8.66
N GLY A 181 6.31 -11.17 -8.47
CA GLY A 181 5.97 -12.39 -7.74
C GLY A 181 6.32 -12.34 -6.26
N GLY A 182 6.07 -13.45 -5.56
CA GLY A 182 6.38 -13.59 -4.12
C GLY A 182 5.54 -12.72 -3.18
N PHE A 183 4.43 -12.17 -3.67
CA PHE A 183 3.37 -11.57 -2.85
C PHE A 183 2.23 -12.57 -2.70
N GLU A 184 1.65 -12.63 -1.51
CA GLU A 184 0.48 -13.45 -1.21
C GLU A 184 -0.83 -12.75 -1.61
N TYR A 185 -0.88 -11.42 -1.56
CA TYR A 185 -2.06 -10.62 -1.94
C TYR A 185 -1.71 -9.20 -2.42
N ASP A 186 -2.65 -8.58 -3.15
CA ASP A 186 -2.72 -7.11 -3.34
C ASP A 186 -4.03 -6.53 -2.78
N SER A 187 -3.98 -5.28 -2.35
CA SER A 187 -5.15 -4.54 -1.82
C SER A 187 -5.51 -3.29 -2.65
N ASP A 188 -5.00 -3.16 -3.88
CA ASP A 188 -5.35 -2.07 -4.80
C ASP A 188 -6.73 -2.33 -5.46
N TYR A 189 -7.76 -2.58 -4.65
CA TYR A 189 -9.11 -2.89 -5.13
C TYR A 189 -10.17 -2.54 -4.09
N TYR A 190 -11.29 -1.97 -4.51
CA TYR A 190 -12.35 -1.48 -3.59
C TYR A 190 -13.75 -1.99 -3.96
N GLY A 191 -13.83 -3.11 -4.68
CA GLY A 191 -15.04 -3.55 -5.38
C GLY A 191 -15.76 -4.77 -4.81
N ASP A 192 -15.36 -5.31 -3.66
CA ASP A 192 -16.02 -6.47 -3.03
C ASP A 192 -15.87 -6.43 -1.50
N ASP A 193 -16.68 -7.22 -0.78
CA ASP A 193 -16.63 -7.40 0.68
C ASP A 193 -15.82 -8.65 1.09
N LEU A 194 -15.40 -9.46 0.12
CA LEU A 194 -14.63 -10.70 0.32
C LEU A 194 -13.39 -10.74 -0.57
N PRO A 195 -12.30 -11.39 -0.12
CA PRO A 195 -11.16 -11.68 -0.97
C PRO A 195 -11.53 -12.56 -2.16
N PHE A 196 -10.92 -12.33 -3.31
CA PHE A 196 -11.19 -13.08 -4.53
C PHE A 196 -9.94 -13.21 -5.40
N TRP A 197 -9.96 -14.13 -6.36
CA TRP A 197 -8.83 -14.39 -7.25
C TRP A 197 -9.04 -13.71 -8.60
N LEU A 198 -8.05 -12.92 -9.02
CA LEU A 198 -7.91 -12.45 -10.38
C LEU A 198 -6.97 -13.34 -11.19
N GLN A 199 -7.12 -13.29 -12.52
CA GLN A 199 -6.14 -13.79 -13.47
C GLN A 199 -5.40 -12.59 -14.09
N VAL A 200 -4.23 -12.28 -13.54
CA VAL A 200 -3.44 -11.13 -13.99
C VAL A 200 -2.51 -11.57 -15.12
N ARG A 201 -2.57 -10.88 -16.25
CA ARG A 201 -1.64 -11.11 -17.35
C ARG A 201 -0.31 -10.42 -17.06
N ARG A 202 0.73 -11.22 -16.88
CA ARG A 202 2.11 -10.77 -16.70
C ARG A 202 2.70 -10.25 -18.00
N THR A 203 3.83 -9.56 -17.92
CA THR A 203 4.53 -8.98 -19.07
C THR A 203 5.03 -10.05 -20.06
N ASP A 204 5.33 -11.26 -19.58
CA ASP A 204 5.67 -12.42 -20.42
C ASP A 204 4.46 -13.04 -21.14
N GLY A 205 3.26 -12.51 -20.91
CA GLY A 205 2.00 -12.96 -21.50
C GLY A 205 1.29 -14.06 -20.72
N ALA A 206 1.94 -14.67 -19.72
CA ALA A 206 1.33 -15.69 -18.87
C ALA A 206 0.24 -15.11 -17.96
N LEU A 207 -0.77 -15.93 -17.63
CA LEU A 207 -1.75 -15.59 -16.60
C LEU A 207 -1.26 -16.12 -15.25
N ALA A 208 -1.28 -15.27 -14.23
CA ALA A 208 -1.00 -15.65 -12.86
C ALA A 208 -2.26 -15.49 -11.99
N PRO A 209 -2.59 -16.49 -11.15
CA PRO A 209 -3.56 -16.29 -10.10
C PRO A 209 -3.03 -15.24 -9.12
N HIS A 210 -3.85 -14.25 -8.81
CA HIS A 210 -3.49 -13.17 -7.92
C HIS A 210 -4.63 -12.96 -6.93
N LEU A 211 -4.36 -13.12 -5.63
CA LEU A 211 -5.35 -12.91 -4.59
C LEU A 211 -5.49 -11.41 -4.33
N VAL A 212 -6.72 -10.93 -4.44
CA VAL A 212 -7.09 -9.57 -4.08
C VAL A 212 -7.75 -9.62 -2.71
N VAL A 213 -7.26 -8.81 -1.78
CA VAL A 213 -7.90 -8.54 -0.48
C VAL A 213 -8.42 -7.11 -0.53
N PRO A 214 -9.72 -6.89 -0.77
CA PRO A 214 -10.32 -5.57 -0.96
C PRO A 214 -10.40 -4.73 0.32
#